data_AF-A0A355PD93-F1
#
_entry.id   AF-A0A355PD93-F1
#
_cell.length_a   1.000
_cell.length_b   1.000
_cell.length_c   1.000
_cell.angle_alpha   90.00
_cell.angle_beta   90.00
_cell.angle_gamma   90.00
#
_symmetry.space_group_name_H-M   'P 1'
#
loop_
_entity.id
_entity.type
_entity.pdbx_description
1 polymer ?
#
loop_
_entity_poly.entity_id
_entity_poly.type
_entity_poly.pdbx_seq_one_letter_code
_entity_poly.pdbx_strand_id
1 'polypeptide(L)' 'DSQTPHLKTMLGLMGIRDVEVVFAEGLNMGDAHRDAAMKEAFQAIDQLVEAL' A
#
# COMPACT_ATOMS: atom_id res chain seq x y z
N ASP A 1 -8.16 10.45 -0.93
CA ASP A 1 -8.36 9.03 -1.26
C ASP A 1 -9.61 8.52 -0.53
N SER A 2 -10.58 7.97 -1.26
CA SER A 2 -11.79 7.34 -0.70
C SER A 2 -11.80 5.82 -0.86
N GLN A 3 -10.85 5.25 -1.60
CA GLN A 3 -10.83 3.83 -1.93
C GLN A 3 -10.30 3.00 -0.77
N THR A 4 -9.25 3.46 -0.09
CA THR A 4 -8.68 2.73 1.05
C THR A 4 -9.69 2.49 2.17
N PRO A 5 -10.45 3.51 2.65
CA PRO A 5 -11.48 3.29 3.68
C PRO A 5 -12.59 2.34 3.22
N HIS A 6 -12.98 2.39 1.94
CA HIS A 6 -13.99 1.50 1.38
C HIS A 6 -13.52 0.03 1.40
N LEU A 7 -12.30 -0.24 0.93
CA LEU A 7 -11.71 -1.57 0.93
C LEU A 7 -11.53 -2.12 2.36
N LYS A 8 -11.01 -1.31 3.29
CA LYS A 8 -10.89 -1.72 4.70
C LYS A 8 -12.25 -2.06 5.32
N THR A 9 -13.29 -1.28 5.01
CA THR A 9 -14.66 -1.57 5.48
C THR A 9 -15.17 -2.90 4.91
N MET A 10 -15.03 -3.11 3.61
CA MET A 10 -15.47 -4.33 2.93
C MET A 10 -14.73 -5.58 3.44
N LEU A 11 -13.41 -5.52 3.60
CA LEU A 11 -12.60 -6.59 4.21
C LEU A 11 -13.01 -6.85 5.67
N GLY A 12 -13.27 -5.80 6.43
CA GLY A 12 -13.74 -5.89 7.81
C GLY A 12 -15.09 -6.61 7.96
N LEU A 13 -16.01 -6.41 7.01
CA LEU A 13 -17.29 -7.15 6.94
C LEU A 13 -17.09 -8.65 6.67
N MET A 14 -16.01 -9.04 5.98
CA MET A 14 -15.61 -10.43 5.77
C MET A 14 -14.79 -11.03 6.92
N GLY A 15 -14.58 -10.28 8.00
CA GLY A 15 -13.79 -10.70 9.16
C GLY A 15 -12.28 -10.47 9.03
N ILE A 16 -11.81 -9.91 7.91
CA ILE A 16 -10.41 -9.55 7.69
C ILE A 16 -10.19 -8.15 8.27
N ARG A 17 -9.75 -8.09 9.53
CA ARG A 17 -9.62 -6.82 10.28
C ARG A 17 -8.19 -6.29 10.35
N ASP A 18 -7.22 -7.18 10.26
CA ASP A 18 -5.81 -6.82 10.24
C ASP A 18 -5.39 -6.57 8.79
N VAL A 19 -5.32 -5.29 8.42
CA VAL A 19 -5.10 -4.84 7.04
C VAL A 19 -4.09 -3.70 7.03
N GLU A 20 -2.87 -4.03 6.63
CA GLU A 20 -1.82 -3.07 6.30
C GLU A 20 -1.91 -2.65 4.83
N VAL A 21 -1.65 -1.36 4.56
CA VAL A 21 -1.75 -0.79 3.21
C VAL A 21 -0.46 -0.06 2.89
N VAL A 22 0.17 -0.45 1.78
CA VAL A 22 1.38 0.19 1.26
C VAL A 22 1.00 1.07 0.08
N PHE A 23 1.47 2.32 0.09
CA PHE A 23 1.19 3.31 -0.95
C PHE A 23 2.47 3.65 -1.74
N ALA A 24 2.34 3.76 -3.06
CA ALA A 24 3.33 4.38 -3.92
C ALA A 24 2.78 5.73 -4.39
N GLU A 25 3.30 6.83 -3.84
CA GLU A 25 2.83 8.18 -4.14
C GLU A 25 3.66 8.85 -5.25
N GLY A 26 3.12 9.90 -5.87
CA GLY A 26 3.89 10.69 -6.84
C GLY A 26 4.17 9.99 -8.18
N LEU A 27 3.44 8.93 -8.53
CA LEU A 27 3.66 8.15 -9.77
C LEU A 27 3.55 8.98 -11.07
N ASN A 28 2.83 10.10 -11.03
CA ASN A 28 2.64 11.00 -12.16
C ASN A 28 3.66 12.16 -12.21
N MET A 29 4.67 12.19 -11.32
CA MET A 29 5.67 13.26 -11.26
C MET A 29 6.87 13.03 -12.20
N GLY A 30 6.79 12.03 -13.07
CA GLY A 30 7.84 11.63 -14.01
C GLY A 30 8.50 10.31 -13.65
N ASP A 31 9.20 9.71 -14.60
CA ASP A 31 9.69 8.32 -14.50
C ASP A 31 10.62 8.10 -13.31
N ALA A 32 11.51 9.06 -13.02
CA ALA A 32 12.42 8.96 -11.87
C ALA A 32 11.67 8.91 -10.53
N HIS A 33 10.61 9.72 -10.36
CA HIS A 33 9.78 9.71 -9.16
C HIS A 33 8.95 8.44 -9.06
N ARG A 34 8.40 7.98 -10.19
CA ARG A 34 7.65 6.73 -10.28
C ARG A 34 8.51 5.55 -9.84
N ASP A 35 9.72 5.42 -10.37
CA ASP A 35 10.60 4.28 -10.08
C ASP A 35 11.07 4.28 -8.62
N ALA A 36 11.35 5.47 -8.06
CA ALA A 36 11.68 5.62 -6.65
C ALA A 36 10.50 5.20 -5.74
N ALA A 37 9.30 5.74 -6.01
CA ALA A 37 8.10 5.43 -5.23
C ALA A 37 7.72 3.93 -5.32
N MET A 38 7.88 3.31 -6.49
CA MET A 38 7.68 1.87 -6.64
C MET A 38 8.69 1.07 -5.84
N LYS A 39 9.98 1.45 -5.87
CA LYS A 39 11.03 0.78 -5.10
C LYS A 39 10.77 0.88 -3.59
N GLU A 40 10.38 2.04 -3.10
CA GLU A 40 10.05 2.26 -1.68
C GLU A 40 8.84 1.41 -1.26
N ALA A 41 7.80 1.33 -2.10
CA ALA A 41 6.64 0.48 -1.83
C ALA A 41 7.02 -1.00 -1.77
N PHE A 42 7.87 -1.50 -2.67
CA PHE A 42 8.34 -2.89 -2.60
C PHE A 42 9.16 -3.17 -1.33
N GLN A 43 10.04 -2.24 -0.92
CA GLN A 43 10.80 -2.38 0.32
C GLN A 43 9.90 -2.41 1.56
N ALA A 44 8.83 -1.61 1.58
CA ALA A 44 7.85 -1.65 2.66
C ALA A 44 7.09 -2.99 2.71
N ILE A 45 6.77 -3.59 1.55
CA ILE A 45 6.18 -4.93 1.48
C ILE A 45 7.14 -5.97 2.06
N ASP A 46 8.43 -5.94 1.68
CA ASP A 46 9.42 -6.88 2.20
C ASP A 46 9.55 -6.79 3.73
N GLN A 47 9.58 -5.57 4.29
CA GLN A 47 9.62 -5.35 5.74
C GLN A 47 8.38 -5.88 6.46
N LEU A 48 7.19 -5.70 5.88
CA LEU A 48 5.95 -6.25 6.44
C LEU A 48 5.98 -7.77 6.46
N VAL A 49 6.49 -8.41 5.40
CA VAL A 49 6.62 -9.86 5.33
C VAL A 49 7.65 -10.39 6.33
N GLU A 50 8.78 -9.71 6.51
CA GLU A 50 9.80 -10.09 7.51
C GLU A 50 9.31 -9.97 8.96
N ALA A 51 8.31 -9.10 9.23
CA ALA A 51 7.75 -8.90 10.55
C ALA A 51 6.67 -9.94 10.95
N LEU A 52 6.25 -10.82 10.03
CA LEU A 52 5.29 -11.91 10.27
C LEU A 52 5.96 -13.15 10.89
#